data_AF-A0A0F9HBF0-F1
#
_entry.id   AF-A0A0F9HBF0-F1
#
_cell.length_a   1.000
_cell.length_b   1.000
_cell.length_c   1.000
_cell.angle_alpha   90.00
_cell.angle_beta   90.00
_cell.angle_gamma   90.00
#
_symmetry.space_group_name_H-M   'P 1'
#
loop_
_entity.id
_entity.type
_entity.pdbx_description
1 polymer ?
#
loop_
_entity_poly.entity_id
_entity_poly.type
_entity_poly.pdbx_seq_one_letter_code
_entity_poly.pdbx_strand_id
1 'polypeptide(L)'
;MSIRATLGLVEEETDQETQPGLTIISLCWDPLFAFLIRFFKPLRPRKPVVVINNLEAETTTNYKQLVSWEIPADYEGILNEISLYTSRGSTSHFFVQVADQELLKDQKIHSKTLTIPWKELPLRAGTKVIVQVKTTDGVATDFDACLTGELRYLARR
;
A
#
# COMPACT_ATOMS: atom_id res chain seq x y z
N MET A 1 -51.78 65.86 16.98
CA MET A 1 -50.86 66.57 16.07
C MET A 1 -49.55 66.78 16.81
N SER A 2 -48.43 66.31 16.24
CA SER A 2 -47.10 66.32 16.86
C SER A 2 -46.32 67.58 16.49
N ILE A 3 -45.72 68.24 17.47
CA ILE A 3 -45.03 69.54 17.40
C ILE A 3 -43.83 69.56 16.41
N ARG A 4 -43.36 68.39 15.96
CA ARG A 4 -42.23 68.26 15.03
C ARG A 4 -42.56 68.53 13.57
N ALA A 5 -43.83 68.48 13.15
CA ALA A 5 -44.22 68.67 11.75
C ALA A 5 -44.29 70.14 11.30
N THR A 6 -44.33 71.10 12.24
CA THR A 6 -44.49 72.53 11.96
C THR A 6 -43.18 73.32 11.77
N LEU A 7 -42.01 72.69 11.97
CA LEU A 7 -40.70 73.36 11.91
C LEU A 7 -39.88 73.06 10.64
N GLY A 8 -40.45 72.39 9.64
CA GLY A 8 -39.80 72.22 8.33
C GLY A 8 -38.48 71.42 8.36
N LEU A 9 -38.18 70.71 9.44
CA LEU A 9 -37.02 69.83 9.55
C LEU A 9 -37.41 68.42 9.12
N VAL A 10 -37.63 68.27 7.81
CA VAL A 10 -37.48 66.98 7.15
C VAL A 10 -35.97 66.80 6.97
N GLU A 11 -35.36 66.00 7.84
CA GLU A 11 -34.02 65.47 7.54
C GLU A 11 -34.20 64.48 6.40
N GLU A 12 -33.70 64.85 5.21
CA GLU A 12 -33.47 63.89 4.13
C GLU A 12 -32.57 62.79 4.68
N GLU A 13 -33.04 61.55 4.54
CA GLU A 13 -32.29 60.35 4.88
C GLU A 13 -30.94 60.41 4.15
N THR A 14 -29.89 60.70 4.90
CA THR A 14 -28.51 60.71 4.42
C THR A 14 -28.24 59.41 3.70
N ASP A 15 -27.86 59.55 2.42
CA ASP A 15 -27.39 58.52 1.53
C ASP A 15 -26.63 57.42 2.29
N GLN A 16 -27.17 56.20 2.25
CA GLN A 16 -26.38 55.03 2.55
C GLN A 16 -25.20 55.04 1.57
N GLU A 17 -24.01 55.37 2.06
CA GLU A 17 -22.77 55.05 1.36
C GLU A 17 -22.73 53.53 1.18
N THR A 18 -23.18 53.08 0.02
CA THR A 18 -22.99 51.72 -0.46
C THR A 18 -21.49 51.52 -0.52
N GLN A 19 -20.90 50.89 0.50
CA GLN A 19 -19.53 50.41 0.41
C GLN A 19 -19.43 49.65 -0.91
N PRO A 20 -18.52 50.03 -1.83
CA PRO A 20 -18.35 49.27 -3.05
C PRO A 20 -17.95 47.87 -2.61
N GLY A 21 -18.85 46.91 -2.84
CA GLY A 21 -18.60 45.51 -2.59
C GLY A 21 -17.31 45.18 -3.31
N LEU A 22 -16.22 45.05 -2.56
CA LEU A 22 -14.94 44.59 -3.08
C LEU A 22 -15.26 43.35 -3.89
N THR A 23 -14.96 43.36 -5.18
CA THR A 23 -15.02 42.17 -6.00
C THR A 23 -14.15 41.15 -5.28
N ILE A 24 -14.80 40.21 -4.60
CA ILE A 24 -14.11 39.06 -4.05
C ILE A 24 -13.62 38.35 -5.29
N ILE A 25 -12.38 38.66 -5.66
CA ILE A 25 -11.61 37.86 -6.60
C ILE A 25 -11.64 36.50 -5.92
N SER A 26 -12.46 35.59 -6.45
CA SER A 26 -12.40 34.19 -6.11
C SER A 26 -11.04 33.72 -6.63
N LEU A 27 -9.98 34.09 -5.93
CA LEU A 27 -8.66 33.54 -6.15
C LEU A 27 -8.87 32.04 -6.13
N CYS A 28 -8.36 31.38 -7.16
CA CYS A 28 -8.39 29.95 -7.41
C CYS A 28 -7.60 29.18 -6.34
N TRP A 29 -7.94 29.42 -5.07
CA TRP A 29 -7.35 28.82 -3.89
C TRP A 29 -7.75 27.36 -3.80
N ASP A 30 -8.91 26.92 -4.32
CA ASP A 30 -9.36 25.54 -4.17
C ASP A 30 -8.41 24.49 -4.78
N PRO A 31 -7.94 24.60 -6.04
CA PRO A 31 -6.96 23.67 -6.58
C PRO A 31 -5.61 23.72 -5.84
N LEU A 32 -5.20 24.90 -5.40
CA LEU A 32 -3.90 25.13 -4.75
C LEU A 32 -3.92 24.67 -3.28
N PHE A 33 -5.04 24.86 -2.56
CA PHE A 33 -5.28 24.28 -1.25
C PHE A 33 -5.47 22.78 -1.35
N ALA A 34 -6.19 22.23 -2.33
CA ALA A 34 -6.27 20.78 -2.52
C ALA A 34 -4.87 20.16 -2.74
N PHE A 35 -4.01 20.86 -3.48
CA PHE A 35 -2.60 20.50 -3.65
C PHE A 35 -1.83 20.59 -2.32
N LEU A 36 -1.93 21.69 -1.56
CA LEU A 36 -1.24 21.86 -0.28
C LEU A 36 -1.73 20.88 0.79
N ILE A 37 -3.04 20.67 0.90
CA ILE A 37 -3.66 19.70 1.83
C ILE A 37 -3.17 18.28 1.53
N ARG A 38 -2.80 17.95 0.28
CA ARG A 38 -2.19 16.66 -0.04
C ARG A 38 -0.86 16.44 0.69
N PHE A 39 -0.08 17.50 0.94
CA PHE A 39 1.17 17.42 1.70
C PHE A 39 0.96 17.35 3.21
N PHE A 40 -0.17 17.86 3.71
CA PHE A 40 -0.53 17.83 5.13
C PHE A 40 -1.37 16.61 5.54
N LYS A 41 -1.82 15.78 4.58
CA LYS A 41 -2.46 14.51 4.92
C LYS A 41 -1.45 13.60 5.60
N PRO A 42 -1.69 13.14 6.85
CA PRO A 42 -0.77 12.25 7.53
C PRO A 42 -0.60 10.99 6.66
N LEU A 43 0.65 10.68 6.32
CA LEU A 43 0.99 9.44 5.65
C LEU A 43 0.46 8.31 6.55
N ARG A 44 -0.41 7.45 6.00
CA ARG A 44 -0.92 6.32 6.77
C ARG A 44 0.28 5.51 7.26
N PRO A 45 0.35 5.18 8.56
CA PRO A 45 1.50 4.48 9.10
C PRO A 45 1.68 3.17 8.33
N ARG A 46 2.87 2.99 7.77
CA ARG A 46 3.29 1.76 7.11
C ARG A 46 4.20 1.01 8.07
N LYS A 47 3.88 -0.26 8.33
CA LYS A 47 4.72 -1.14 9.13
C LYS A 47 5.52 -2.04 8.20
N PRO A 48 6.86 -2.04 8.23
CA PRO A 48 7.64 -2.95 7.41
C PRO A 48 7.42 -4.39 7.87
N VAL A 49 7.39 -5.31 6.90
CA VAL A 49 7.30 -6.75 7.11
C VAL A 49 8.46 -7.42 6.39
N VAL A 50 9.17 -8.27 7.12
CA VAL A 50 10.22 -9.13 6.60
C VAL A 50 9.97 -10.53 7.15
N VAL A 51 9.82 -11.50 6.26
CA VAL A 51 9.65 -12.91 6.61
C VAL A 51 10.79 -13.68 5.96
N ILE A 52 11.64 -14.27 6.78
CA ILE A 52 12.79 -15.07 6.34
C ILE A 52 12.60 -16.47 6.90
N ASN A 53 12.78 -17.47 6.06
CA ASN A 53 12.83 -18.85 6.51
C ASN A 53 13.80 -19.65 5.65
N ASN A 54 14.35 -20.70 6.25
CA ASN A 54 15.26 -21.64 5.63
C ASN A 54 14.80 -23.09 5.86
N LEU A 55 15.11 -23.95 4.90
CA LEU A 55 14.99 -25.39 5.01
C LEU A 55 16.35 -25.99 4.66
N GLU A 56 17.04 -26.47 5.68
CA GLU A 56 18.37 -27.09 5.54
C GLU A 56 18.24 -28.57 5.17
N ALA A 57 19.10 -29.03 4.26
CA ALA A 57 19.21 -30.43 3.86
C ALA A 57 17.87 -31.11 3.48
N GLU A 58 16.99 -30.39 2.79
CA GLU A 58 15.66 -30.88 2.43
C GLU A 58 15.73 -31.90 1.28
N THR A 59 15.06 -33.05 1.44
CA THR A 59 15.03 -34.15 0.46
C THR A 59 13.63 -34.40 -0.10
N THR A 60 12.65 -33.56 0.26
CA THR A 60 11.25 -33.84 -0.06
C THR A 60 10.97 -33.68 -1.56
N THR A 61 10.29 -34.66 -2.12
CA THR A 61 9.85 -34.70 -3.52
C THR A 61 8.45 -34.09 -3.72
N ASN A 62 7.67 -34.01 -2.64
CA ASN A 62 6.43 -33.27 -2.57
C ASN A 62 6.68 -31.80 -2.23
N TYR A 63 5.71 -30.94 -2.56
CA TYR A 63 5.79 -29.54 -2.21
C TYR A 63 5.74 -29.36 -0.69
N LYS A 64 6.80 -28.74 -0.15
CA LYS A 64 6.89 -28.32 1.24
C LYS A 64 6.87 -26.80 1.31
N GLN A 65 6.11 -26.26 2.26
CA GLN A 65 6.05 -24.83 2.46
C GLN A 65 7.36 -24.32 3.05
N LEU A 66 7.98 -23.35 2.36
CA LEU A 66 9.18 -22.65 2.80
C LEU A 66 8.81 -21.37 3.55
N VAL A 67 8.00 -20.50 2.93
CA VAL A 67 7.53 -19.26 3.55
C VAL A 67 6.04 -19.09 3.29
N SER A 68 5.33 -18.53 4.27
CA SER A 68 3.96 -18.08 4.11
C SER A 68 3.77 -16.75 4.82
N TRP A 69 3.10 -15.82 4.14
CA TRP A 69 2.70 -14.54 4.71
C TRP A 69 1.21 -14.33 4.46
N GLU A 70 0.45 -14.21 5.54
CA GLU A 70 -0.97 -13.90 5.53
C GLU A 70 -1.21 -12.47 5.97
N ILE A 71 -2.01 -11.74 5.19
CA ILE A 71 -2.29 -10.33 5.46
C ILE A 71 -3.44 -10.25 6.47
N PRO A 72 -3.25 -9.58 7.63
CA PRO A 72 -4.29 -9.46 8.64
C PRO A 72 -5.52 -8.69 8.13
N ALA A 73 -6.70 -8.98 8.70
CA ALA A 73 -7.99 -8.44 8.26
C ALA A 73 -8.07 -6.89 8.25
N ASP A 74 -7.42 -6.23 9.22
CA ASP A 74 -7.46 -4.76 9.36
C ASP A 74 -6.37 -4.03 8.54
N TYR A 75 -5.62 -4.74 7.67
CA TYR A 75 -4.48 -4.20 6.93
C TYR A 75 -4.56 -4.46 5.42
N GLU A 76 -4.01 -3.54 4.65
CA GLU A 76 -3.62 -3.74 3.26
C GLU A 76 -2.15 -4.17 3.25
N GLY A 77 -1.85 -5.30 2.62
CA GLY A 77 -0.48 -5.76 2.40
C GLY A 77 0.09 -5.09 1.16
N ILE A 78 1.36 -4.73 1.21
CA ILE A 78 2.11 -4.25 0.05
C ILE A 78 3.30 -5.19 -0.09
N LEU A 79 3.33 -5.98 -1.15
CA LEU A 79 4.44 -6.87 -1.44
C LEU A 79 5.50 -6.11 -2.24
N ASN A 80 6.74 -6.12 -1.75
CA ASN A 80 7.86 -5.45 -2.38
C ASN A 80 8.74 -6.44 -3.12
N GLU A 81 9.16 -7.51 -2.47
CA GLU A 81 10.09 -8.47 -3.06
C GLU A 81 9.93 -9.86 -2.46
N ILE A 82 10.17 -10.88 -3.28
CA ILE A 82 10.43 -12.25 -2.86
C ILE A 82 11.78 -12.65 -3.45
N SER A 83 12.73 -12.97 -2.58
CA SER A 83 14.03 -13.50 -2.94
C SER A 83 14.09 -14.98 -2.54
N LEU A 84 14.52 -15.82 -3.47
CA LEU A 84 14.57 -17.27 -3.34
C LEU A 84 16.00 -17.74 -3.55
N TYR A 85 16.44 -18.71 -2.76
CA TYR A 85 17.74 -19.35 -2.88
C TYR A 85 17.61 -20.87 -2.85
N THR A 86 18.50 -21.53 -3.59
CA THR A 86 18.75 -22.97 -3.49
C THR A 86 20.23 -23.28 -3.70
N SER A 87 20.75 -24.25 -2.94
CA SER A 87 22.10 -24.76 -3.18
C SER A 87 22.20 -25.59 -4.49
N ARG A 88 21.08 -26.12 -5.01
CA ARG A 88 21.04 -27.00 -6.21
C ARG A 88 19.95 -26.59 -7.21
N GLY A 89 20.29 -25.60 -8.03
CA GLY A 89 19.38 -24.99 -9.00
C GLY A 89 18.81 -25.87 -10.12
N SER A 90 19.48 -26.98 -10.48
CA SER A 90 19.09 -27.83 -11.61
C SER A 90 17.99 -28.86 -11.28
N THR A 91 17.85 -29.21 -10.01
CA THR A 91 16.90 -30.23 -9.49
C THR A 91 15.87 -29.66 -8.54
N SER A 92 16.07 -28.42 -8.10
CA SER A 92 15.15 -27.67 -7.26
C SER A 92 14.03 -27.04 -8.07
N HIS A 93 12.81 -27.20 -7.57
CA HIS A 93 11.60 -26.63 -8.18
C HIS A 93 10.89 -25.76 -7.16
N PHE A 94 10.56 -24.54 -7.60
CA PHE A 94 9.85 -23.57 -6.79
C PHE A 94 8.42 -23.43 -7.28
N PHE A 95 7.53 -23.26 -6.31
CA PHE A 95 6.15 -22.86 -6.52
C PHE A 95 5.89 -21.59 -5.72
N VAL A 96 5.37 -20.57 -6.40
CA VAL A 96 5.07 -19.27 -5.80
C VAL A 96 3.64 -18.91 -6.14
N GLN A 97 2.85 -18.68 -5.10
CA GLN A 97 1.46 -18.26 -5.20
C GLN A 97 1.26 -16.94 -4.46
N VAL A 98 0.64 -15.98 -5.13
CA VAL A 98 0.33 -14.65 -4.58
C VAL A 98 -1.13 -14.36 -4.88
N ALA A 99 -1.95 -14.04 -3.87
CA ALA A 99 -3.37 -13.72 -4.10
C ALA A 99 -4.15 -14.80 -4.85
N ASP A 100 -3.93 -16.05 -4.44
CA ASP A 100 -4.46 -17.27 -5.06
C ASP A 100 -4.02 -17.51 -6.52
N GLN A 101 -3.22 -16.62 -7.09
CA GLN A 101 -2.66 -16.75 -8.43
C GLN A 101 -1.31 -17.48 -8.39
N GLU A 102 -1.20 -18.56 -9.16
CA GLU A 102 0.07 -19.25 -9.41
C GLU A 102 0.96 -18.36 -10.29
N LEU A 103 2.06 -17.85 -9.73
CA LEU A 103 3.05 -17.06 -10.47
C LEU A 103 4.16 -17.94 -11.02
N LEU A 104 4.65 -18.87 -10.21
CA LEU A 104 5.66 -19.86 -10.58
C LEU A 104 5.14 -21.24 -10.23
N LYS A 105 5.35 -22.19 -11.14
CA LYS A 105 5.04 -23.60 -10.94
C LYS A 105 6.13 -24.44 -11.55
N ASP A 106 6.67 -25.37 -10.77
CA ASP A 106 7.76 -26.24 -11.19
C ASP A 106 8.96 -25.47 -11.79
N GLN A 107 9.21 -24.24 -11.30
CA GLN A 107 10.25 -23.39 -11.87
C GLN A 107 11.62 -23.76 -11.30
N LYS A 108 12.59 -24.00 -12.19
CA LYS A 108 14.00 -24.19 -11.84
C LYS A 108 14.75 -22.86 -11.79
N ILE A 109 15.67 -22.74 -10.85
CA ILE A 109 16.52 -21.55 -10.67
C ILE A 109 17.98 -21.95 -10.85
N HIS A 110 18.48 -21.92 -12.08
CA HIS A 110 19.87 -22.30 -12.37
C HIS A 110 20.91 -21.37 -11.73
N SER A 111 20.54 -20.09 -11.54
CA SER A 111 21.39 -19.06 -10.94
C SER A 111 21.58 -19.18 -9.42
N LYS A 112 21.11 -20.27 -8.78
CA LYS A 112 21.02 -20.48 -7.33
C LYS A 112 20.12 -19.49 -6.59
N THR A 113 20.02 -18.25 -7.05
CA THR A 113 19.17 -17.20 -6.50
C THR A 113 18.22 -16.67 -7.58
N LEU A 114 16.98 -16.39 -7.18
CA LEU A 114 16.00 -15.66 -7.99
C LEU A 114 15.36 -14.58 -7.13
N THR A 115 15.35 -13.36 -7.63
CA THR A 115 14.62 -12.26 -7.01
C THR A 115 13.48 -11.84 -7.91
N ILE A 116 12.27 -11.76 -7.35
CA ILE A 116 11.07 -11.26 -8.02
C ILE A 116 10.71 -9.93 -7.35
N PRO A 117 11.06 -8.80 -7.97
CA PRO A 117 10.71 -7.48 -7.43
C PRO A 117 9.33 -7.04 -7.92
N TRP A 118 8.58 -6.40 -7.04
CA TRP A 118 7.35 -5.67 -7.36
C TRP A 118 7.52 -4.18 -7.06
N LYS A 119 6.85 -3.35 -7.87
CA LYS A 119 6.74 -1.92 -7.61
C LYS A 119 5.56 -1.66 -6.65
N GLU A 120 5.68 -2.14 -5.42
CA GLU A 120 4.63 -2.08 -4.38
C GLU A 120 3.31 -2.76 -4.83
N LEU A 121 3.28 -4.10 -4.92
CA LEU A 121 2.04 -4.80 -5.29
C LEU A 121 1.04 -4.76 -4.13
N PRO A 122 -0.14 -4.10 -4.26
CA PRO A 122 -1.13 -4.09 -3.20
C PRO A 122 -1.87 -5.43 -3.14
N LEU A 123 -2.01 -5.95 -1.93
CA LEU A 123 -2.65 -7.20 -1.62
C LEU A 123 -3.79 -6.94 -0.62
N ARG A 124 -4.92 -7.61 -0.84
CA ARG A 124 -6.12 -7.45 -0.01
C ARG A 124 -5.93 -8.12 1.35
N ALA A 125 -6.70 -7.66 2.32
CA ALA A 125 -6.81 -8.31 3.61
C ALA A 125 -7.24 -9.79 3.46
N GLY A 126 -6.64 -10.69 4.23
CA GLY A 126 -6.89 -12.14 4.16
C GLY A 126 -6.20 -12.86 3.01
N THR A 127 -5.55 -12.15 2.09
CA THR A 127 -4.74 -12.76 1.04
C THR A 127 -3.48 -13.42 1.63
N LYS A 128 -3.10 -14.57 1.06
CA LYS A 128 -1.88 -15.29 1.38
C LYS A 128 -0.86 -15.21 0.25
N VAL A 129 0.41 -15.13 0.64
CA VAL A 129 1.57 -15.33 -0.22
C VAL A 129 2.26 -16.59 0.26
N ILE A 130 2.44 -17.55 -0.64
CA ILE A 130 2.98 -18.87 -0.30
C ILE A 130 4.14 -19.18 -1.24
N VAL A 131 5.25 -19.61 -0.65
CA VAL A 131 6.41 -20.15 -1.36
C VAL A 131 6.58 -21.60 -0.92
N GLN A 132 6.61 -22.50 -1.89
CA GLN A 132 6.84 -23.92 -1.67
C GLN A 132 8.00 -24.40 -2.53
N VAL A 133 8.69 -25.43 -2.03
CA VAL A 133 9.84 -26.02 -2.68
C VAL A 133 9.72 -27.53 -2.73
N LYS A 134 10.35 -28.12 -3.74
CA LYS A 134 10.56 -29.56 -3.84
C LYS A 134 11.85 -29.87 -4.59
N THR A 135 12.37 -31.07 -4.39
CA THR A 135 13.53 -31.62 -5.11
C THR A 135 13.07 -32.78 -6.00
N THR A 136 13.69 -32.98 -7.16
CA THR A 136 13.33 -34.12 -8.03
C THR A 136 14.11 -35.40 -7.74
N ASP A 137 15.26 -35.29 -7.10
CA ASP A 137 16.23 -36.37 -6.94
C ASP A 137 16.37 -36.88 -5.50
N GLY A 138 15.63 -36.30 -4.55
CA GLY A 138 15.65 -36.72 -3.14
C GLY A 138 16.98 -36.46 -2.42
N VAL A 139 17.85 -35.65 -3.03
CA VAL A 139 19.15 -35.29 -2.47
C VAL A 139 18.99 -34.04 -1.60
N ALA A 140 19.67 -34.04 -0.45
CA ALA A 140 19.65 -32.94 0.50
C ALA A 140 20.02 -31.62 -0.19
N THR A 141 19.08 -30.68 -0.14
CA THR A 141 19.21 -29.37 -0.77
C THR A 141 18.77 -28.30 0.20
N ASP A 142 19.55 -27.23 0.27
CA ASP A 142 19.25 -26.09 1.13
C ASP A 142 18.40 -25.10 0.35
N PHE A 143 17.37 -24.58 1.01
CA PHE A 143 16.45 -23.60 0.47
C PHE A 143 16.33 -22.43 1.43
N ASP A 144 16.47 -21.21 0.92
CA ASP A 144 16.16 -20.01 1.69
C ASP A 144 15.15 -19.17 0.92
N ALA A 145 14.27 -18.50 1.65
CA ALA A 145 13.43 -17.46 1.07
C ALA A 145 13.33 -16.26 2.00
N CYS A 146 13.34 -15.09 1.38
CA CYS A 146 13.07 -13.81 2.01
C CYS A 146 11.88 -13.18 1.31
N LEU A 147 10.87 -12.79 2.09
CA LEU A 147 9.77 -11.97 1.64
C LEU A 147 9.88 -10.61 2.33
N THR A 148 9.80 -9.55 1.54
CA THR A 148 9.73 -8.18 2.06
C THR A 148 8.46 -7.47 1.59
N GLY A 149 7.92 -6.66 2.48
CA GLY A 149 6.70 -5.91 2.22
C GLY A 149 6.39 -4.91 3.30
N GLU A 150 5.20 -4.34 3.23
CA GLU A 150 4.69 -3.37 4.19
C GLU A 150 3.22 -3.68 4.49
N LEU A 151 2.78 -3.34 5.70
CA LEU A 151 1.38 -3.34 6.09
C LEU A 151 0.92 -1.90 6.24
N ARG A 152 -0.15 -1.55 5.53
CA ARG A 152 -0.82 -0.26 5.64
C ARG A 152 -2.13 -0.46 6.37
N TYR A 153 -2.29 0.21 7.51
CA TYR A 153 -3.53 0.09 8.28
C TYR A 153 -4.72 0.65 7.49
N LEU A 154 -5.74 -0.18 7.30
CA LEU A 154 -7.03 0.22 6.74
C LEU A 154 -7.89 0.61 7.94
N ALA A 155 -7.80 1.87 8.37
CA ALA A 155 -8.67 2.39 9.43
C ALA A 155 -10.12 1.95 9.16
N ARG A 156 -10.71 1.23 10.12
CA ARG A 156 -12.10 0.76 10.03
C ARG A 156 -12.98 1.92 9.57
N ARG A 157 -13.62 1.76 8.41
CA ARG A 157 -14.67 2.68 7.95
C ARG A 157 -15.90 2.55 8.83
#